data_AF-A0A965FP98-F1
#
_entry.id   AF-A0A965FP98-F1
#
_cell.length_a   1.000
_cell.length_b   1.000
_cell.length_c   1.000
_cell.angle_alpha   90.00
_cell.angle_beta   90.00
_cell.angle_gamma   90.00
#
_symmetry.space_group_name_H-M   'P 1'
#
loop_
_entity.id
_entity.type
_entity.pdbx_description
1 polymer ?
#
loop_
_entity_poly.entity_id
_entity_poly.type
_entity_poly.pdbx_seq_one_letter_code
_entity_poly.pdbx_strand_id
1 'polypeptide(L)'
;MNKHVPAPRTRWFDESSISLQDFIADIKEAAAHLSCPLADDVQKNVPIYNASKIHSLINDQSSLGRYMNEWTDVLLDGPGIVVFRGAFADTSVVDRTTDVLNDLIAEEKRLMGERGDHFGRVGQNARLWNAHEKLCVADPEAFIRYNAIDVVDLISRAWLGPLYQITTQVNVVYPGGKAQTAHR
;
A
#
# COMPACT_ATOMS: atom_id res chain seq x y z
N MET A 1 5.39 9.13 -39.32
CA MET A 1 4.17 8.72 -38.62
C MET A 1 4.02 7.21 -38.75
N ASN A 2 4.66 6.44 -37.86
CA ASN A 2 4.36 5.00 -37.72
C ASN A 2 3.21 4.89 -36.74
N LYS A 3 1.98 4.69 -37.25
CA LYS A 3 0.84 4.35 -36.41
C LYS A 3 1.08 2.94 -35.90
N HIS A 4 1.23 2.80 -34.59
CA HIS A 4 1.18 1.50 -33.94
C HIS A 4 -0.20 0.91 -34.24
N VAL A 5 -0.26 -0.14 -35.05
CA VAL A 5 -1.49 -0.87 -35.33
C VAL A 5 -1.59 -1.92 -34.22
N PRO A 6 -2.59 -1.84 -33.32
CA PRO A 6 -2.72 -2.83 -32.25
C PRO A 6 -2.92 -4.21 -32.87
N ALA A 7 -2.16 -5.20 -32.40
CA ALA A 7 -2.37 -6.58 -32.78
C ALA A 7 -3.83 -7.00 -32.52
N PRO A 8 -4.42 -7.88 -33.35
CA PRO A 8 -5.79 -8.34 -33.14
C PRO A 8 -5.92 -8.93 -31.73
N ARG A 9 -6.89 -8.43 -30.96
CA ARG A 9 -7.19 -8.90 -29.60
C ARG A 9 -7.61 -10.38 -29.64
N THR A 10 -6.65 -11.28 -29.45
CA THR A 10 -6.93 -12.67 -29.07
C THR A 10 -7.49 -12.66 -27.64
N ARG A 11 -8.59 -13.37 -27.40
CA ARG A 11 -9.17 -13.48 -26.05
C ARG A 11 -8.39 -14.42 -25.13
N TRP A 12 -7.41 -15.12 -25.68
CA TRP A 12 -6.54 -16.07 -25.00
C TRP A 12 -5.11 -15.60 -25.18
N PHE A 13 -4.42 -15.38 -24.06
CA PHE A 13 -3.01 -15.04 -24.03
C PHE A 13 -2.19 -16.30 -23.80
N ASP A 14 -1.05 -16.40 -24.46
CA ASP A 14 -0.01 -17.39 -24.22
C ASP A 14 1.33 -16.69 -23.93
N GLU A 15 2.41 -17.45 -23.73
CA GLU A 15 3.75 -16.88 -23.45
C GLU A 15 4.23 -15.94 -24.56
N SER A 16 3.85 -16.19 -25.83
CA SER A 16 4.22 -15.34 -26.97
C SER A 16 3.44 -14.03 -27.02
N SER A 17 2.35 -13.95 -26.26
CA SER A 17 1.55 -12.75 -26.10
C SER A 17 2.13 -11.78 -25.06
N ILE A 18 3.21 -12.16 -24.36
CA ILE A 18 3.86 -11.36 -23.31
C ILE A 18 5.13 -10.72 -23.88
N SER A 19 5.14 -9.39 -23.96
CA SER A 19 6.31 -8.61 -24.34
C SER A 19 6.75 -7.72 -23.18
N LEU A 20 7.97 -7.93 -22.68
CA LEU A 20 8.56 -7.03 -21.68
C LEU A 20 8.75 -5.61 -22.24
N GLN A 21 9.00 -5.49 -23.55
CA GLN A 21 9.21 -4.20 -24.21
C GLN A 21 7.90 -3.42 -24.29
N ASP A 22 6.80 -4.09 -24.62
CA ASP A 22 5.46 -3.48 -24.66
C ASP A 22 5.05 -3.06 -23.25
N PHE A 23 5.27 -3.93 -22.24
CA PHE A 23 5.01 -3.58 -20.84
C PHE A 23 5.82 -2.35 -20.38
N ILE A 24 7.10 -2.24 -20.76
CA ILE A 24 7.92 -1.06 -20.46
C ILE A 24 7.40 0.19 -21.19
N ALA A 25 6.92 0.04 -22.43
CA ALA A 25 6.35 1.15 -23.20
C ALA A 25 5.04 1.64 -22.56
N ASP A 26 4.14 0.72 -22.19
CA ASP A 26 2.87 1.00 -21.53
C ASP A 26 3.08 1.76 -20.21
N ILE A 27 4.03 1.30 -19.36
CA ILE A 27 4.36 2.01 -18.12
C ILE A 27 4.87 3.44 -18.39
N LYS A 28 5.71 3.63 -19.41
CA LYS A 28 6.26 4.94 -19.74
C LYS A 28 5.19 5.88 -20.28
N GLU A 29 4.28 5.37 -21.10
CA GLU A 29 3.15 6.12 -21.64
C GLU A 29 2.18 6.53 -20.54
N ALA A 30 1.78 5.59 -19.68
CA ALA A 30 0.96 5.85 -18.50
C ALA A 30 1.56 6.95 -17.61
N ALA A 31 2.87 6.84 -17.30
CA ALA A 31 3.57 7.84 -16.50
C ALA A 31 3.66 9.22 -17.18
N ALA A 32 3.74 9.28 -18.51
CA ALA A 32 3.84 10.55 -19.25
C ALA A 32 2.49 11.28 -19.37
N HIS A 33 1.38 10.54 -19.34
CA HIS A 33 0.04 11.09 -19.49
C HIS A 33 -0.70 11.33 -18.18
N LEU A 34 -0.21 10.77 -17.07
CA LEU A 34 -0.83 11.00 -15.78
C LEU A 34 -0.56 12.41 -15.27
N SER A 35 -1.62 13.21 -15.25
CA SER A 35 -1.64 14.52 -14.60
C SER A 35 -2.18 14.34 -13.17
N CYS A 36 -1.35 14.62 -12.16
CA CYS A 36 -1.76 14.62 -10.74
C CYS A 36 -1.73 16.06 -10.18
N PRO A 37 -2.64 16.96 -10.60
CA PRO A 37 -2.61 18.36 -10.19
C PRO A 37 -2.87 18.56 -8.69
N LEU A 38 -3.46 17.58 -8.00
CA LEU A 38 -3.71 17.66 -6.56
C LEU A 38 -2.55 17.12 -5.71
N ALA A 39 -1.61 16.40 -6.33
CA ALA A 39 -0.37 15.96 -5.68
C ALA A 39 0.49 17.16 -5.27
N ASP A 40 1.11 17.07 -4.10
CA ASP A 40 1.99 18.12 -3.58
C ASP A 40 3.43 17.95 -4.07
N ASP A 41 3.79 16.76 -4.57
CA ASP A 41 5.10 16.43 -5.16
C ASP A 41 4.96 15.18 -6.05
N VAL A 42 5.88 14.96 -6.99
CA VAL A 42 5.97 13.74 -7.79
C VAL A 42 7.42 13.29 -7.86
N GLN A 43 7.73 12.13 -7.29
CA GLN A 43 9.08 11.58 -7.28
C GLN A 43 9.12 10.23 -7.95
N LYS A 44 10.02 10.05 -8.94
CA LYS A 44 10.15 8.80 -9.70
C LYS A 44 8.80 8.32 -10.27
N ASN A 45 8.00 9.26 -10.77
CA ASN A 45 6.63 9.04 -11.27
C ASN A 45 5.61 8.57 -10.21
N VAL A 46 5.91 8.73 -8.92
CA VAL A 46 4.97 8.44 -7.83
C VAL A 46 4.43 9.76 -7.27
N PRO A 47 3.11 10.03 -7.36
CA PRO A 47 2.51 11.20 -6.76
C PRO A 47 2.49 11.09 -5.24
N ILE A 48 2.85 12.20 -4.60
CA ILE A 48 2.97 12.35 -3.15
C ILE A 48 1.97 13.42 -2.70
N TYR A 49 1.15 13.08 -1.72
CA TYR A 49 0.11 13.94 -1.16
C TYR A 49 0.39 14.22 0.32
N ASN A 50 0.06 15.42 0.79
CA ASN A 50 0.14 15.80 2.18
C ASN A 50 -1.13 15.36 2.93
N ALA A 51 -0.99 14.39 3.84
CA ALA A 51 -2.13 13.84 4.57
C ALA A 51 -2.81 14.87 5.49
N SER A 52 -2.07 15.84 6.06
CA SER A 52 -2.64 16.90 6.90
C SER A 52 -3.56 17.83 6.11
N LYS A 53 -3.19 18.14 4.86
CA LYS A 53 -4.04 18.92 3.93
C LYS A 53 -5.33 18.16 3.62
N ILE A 54 -5.23 16.85 3.35
CA ILE A 54 -6.41 15.99 3.11
C ILE A 54 -7.31 15.95 4.36
N HIS A 55 -6.72 15.73 5.55
CA HIS A 55 -7.45 15.72 6.82
C HIS A 55 -8.20 17.03 7.07
N SER A 56 -7.59 18.18 6.75
CA SER A 56 -8.26 19.48 6.91
C SER A 56 -9.52 19.64 6.05
N LEU A 57 -9.67 18.81 5.01
CA LEU A 57 -10.80 18.79 4.08
C LEU A 57 -11.84 17.71 4.45
N ILE A 58 -11.75 17.05 5.61
CA ILE A 58 -12.61 15.90 5.94
C ILE A 58 -14.11 16.19 5.87
N ASN A 59 -14.50 17.45 6.11
CA ASN A 59 -15.88 17.92 6.05
C ASN A 59 -16.29 18.48 4.66
N ASP A 60 -15.36 18.59 3.71
CA ASP A 60 -15.60 19.04 2.34
C ASP A 60 -15.61 17.85 1.37
N GLN A 61 -16.78 17.25 1.22
CA GLN A 61 -17.00 16.09 0.36
C GLN A 61 -16.70 16.38 -1.12
N SER A 62 -16.87 17.62 -1.58
CA SER A 62 -16.56 17.99 -2.97
C SER A 62 -15.05 17.97 -3.21
N SER A 63 -14.27 18.54 -2.30
CA SER A 63 -12.82 18.50 -2.41
C SER A 63 -12.26 17.09 -2.23
N LEU A 64 -12.76 16.31 -1.27
CA LEU A 64 -12.36 14.90 -1.13
C LEU A 64 -12.69 14.08 -2.37
N GLY A 65 -13.87 14.29 -2.98
CA GLY A 65 -14.25 13.61 -4.21
C GLY A 65 -13.28 13.85 -5.36
N ARG A 66 -12.70 15.06 -5.47
CA ARG A 66 -11.66 15.36 -6.47
C ARG A 66 -10.37 14.57 -6.21
N TYR A 67 -9.93 14.50 -4.95
CA TYR A 67 -8.78 13.68 -4.56
C TYR A 67 -9.02 12.20 -4.85
N MET A 68 -10.18 11.67 -4.45
CA MET A 68 -10.54 10.28 -4.68
C MET A 68 -10.58 9.94 -6.17
N ASN A 69 -11.13 10.80 -7.02
CA ASN A 69 -11.11 10.61 -8.48
C ASN A 69 -9.68 10.58 -9.03
N GLU A 70 -8.83 11.53 -8.64
CA GLU A 70 -7.43 11.55 -9.08
C GLU A 70 -6.69 10.28 -8.62
N TRP A 71 -6.93 9.80 -7.40
CA TRP A 71 -6.34 8.54 -6.94
C TRP A 71 -6.86 7.32 -7.70
N THR A 72 -8.15 7.29 -8.06
CA THR A 72 -8.70 6.23 -8.92
C THR A 72 -8.00 6.22 -10.27
N ASP A 73 -7.79 7.37 -10.91
CA ASP A 73 -7.06 7.47 -12.18
C ASP A 73 -5.60 7.02 -12.01
N VAL A 74 -4.93 7.42 -10.91
CA VAL A 74 -3.55 6.99 -10.60
C VAL A 74 -3.43 5.47 -10.42
N LEU A 75 -4.43 4.85 -9.77
CA LEU A 75 -4.45 3.41 -9.50
C LEU A 75 -4.85 2.59 -10.72
N LEU A 76 -5.76 3.11 -11.56
CA LEU A 76 -6.28 2.40 -12.73
C LEU A 76 -5.35 2.54 -13.95
N ASP A 77 -4.99 3.77 -14.29
CA ASP A 77 -4.32 4.12 -15.55
C ASP A 77 -2.92 4.73 -15.32
N GLY A 78 -2.56 4.99 -14.07
CA GLY A 78 -1.29 5.59 -13.66
C GLY A 78 -0.23 4.58 -13.17
N PRO A 79 0.71 5.00 -12.30
CA PRO A 79 1.76 4.14 -11.76
C PRO A 79 1.25 3.05 -10.81
N GLY A 80 -0.04 3.02 -10.48
CA GLY A 80 -0.62 2.03 -9.56
C GLY A 80 -0.24 2.24 -8.10
N ILE A 81 0.33 3.40 -7.76
CA ILE A 81 0.81 3.73 -6.41
C ILE A 81 0.69 5.24 -6.14
N VAL A 82 0.32 5.57 -4.91
CA VAL A 82 0.40 6.92 -4.33
C VAL A 82 1.17 6.88 -3.01
N VAL A 83 1.67 8.04 -2.57
CA VAL A 83 2.28 8.20 -1.24
C VAL A 83 1.56 9.28 -0.46
N PHE A 84 1.19 8.98 0.79
CA PHE A 84 0.67 9.96 1.75
C PHE A 84 1.76 10.34 2.74
N ARG A 85 2.32 11.54 2.61
CA ARG A 85 3.31 12.09 3.52
C ARG A 85 2.62 12.57 4.80
N GLY A 86 3.13 12.16 5.95
CA GLY A 86 2.61 12.57 7.26
C GLY A 86 1.25 11.96 7.59
N ALA A 87 1.00 10.72 7.17
CA ALA A 87 -0.29 10.04 7.35
C ALA A 87 -0.71 9.87 8.82
N PHE A 88 0.26 9.72 9.72
CA PHE A 88 0.07 9.86 11.17
C PHE A 88 0.57 11.24 11.60
N ALA A 89 -0.33 12.08 12.11
CA ALA A 89 0.03 13.39 12.68
C ALA A 89 0.73 13.23 14.04
N ASP A 90 0.25 12.29 14.86
CA ASP A 90 0.88 11.84 16.09
C ASP A 90 1.56 10.49 15.83
N THR A 91 2.89 10.47 15.79
CA THR A 91 3.65 9.25 15.52
C THR A 91 3.76 8.33 16.73
N SER A 92 3.40 8.78 17.94
CA SER A 92 3.46 7.94 19.15
C SER A 92 2.54 6.71 19.08
N VAL A 93 1.47 6.78 18.28
CA VAL A 93 0.62 5.62 18.01
C VAL A 93 1.37 4.54 17.22
N VAL A 94 2.25 4.92 16.30
CA VAL A 94 3.07 3.98 15.52
C VAL A 94 4.07 3.30 16.45
N ASP A 95 4.69 4.06 17.36
CA ASP A 95 5.62 3.51 18.35
C ASP A 95 4.91 2.51 19.28
N ARG A 96 3.77 2.91 19.87
CA ARG A 96 2.96 2.03 20.74
C ARG A 96 2.49 0.77 20.01
N THR A 97 1.98 0.91 18.79
CA THR A 97 1.58 -0.26 17.99
C THR A 97 2.77 -1.14 17.66
N THR A 98 3.93 -0.56 17.36
CA THR A 98 5.17 -1.32 17.12
C THR A 98 5.59 -2.14 18.34
N ASP A 99 5.54 -1.55 19.53
CA ASP A 99 5.87 -2.23 20.79
C ASP A 99 4.95 -3.43 21.03
N VAL A 100 3.63 -3.23 20.93
CA VAL A 100 2.64 -4.31 21.11
C VAL A 100 2.85 -5.44 20.09
N LEU A 101 3.11 -5.10 18.82
CA LEU A 101 3.35 -6.10 17.78
C LEU A 101 4.66 -6.87 18.01
N ASN A 102 5.71 -6.22 18.52
CA ASN A 102 6.95 -6.87 18.90
C ASN A 102 6.76 -7.84 20.08
N ASP A 103 6.00 -7.45 21.09
CA ASP A 103 5.64 -8.31 22.22
C ASP A 103 4.86 -9.55 21.76
N LEU A 104 3.88 -9.37 20.86
CA LEU A 104 3.14 -10.47 20.26
C LEU A 104 4.04 -11.42 19.46
N ILE A 105 4.99 -10.88 18.69
CA ILE A 105 5.98 -11.68 17.96
C ILE A 105 6.87 -12.47 18.93
N ALA A 106 7.32 -11.85 20.02
CA ALA A 106 8.16 -12.51 21.03
C ALA A 106 7.40 -13.64 21.74
N GLU A 107 6.13 -13.43 22.07
CA GLU A 107 5.29 -14.44 22.69
C GLU A 107 5.00 -15.62 21.76
N GLU A 108 4.70 -15.38 20.47
CA GLU A 108 4.51 -16.47 19.50
C GLU A 108 5.79 -17.29 19.32
N LYS A 109 6.96 -16.64 19.28
CA LYS A 109 8.26 -17.35 19.25
C LYS A 109 8.46 -18.21 20.49
N ARG A 110 8.08 -17.72 21.68
CA ARG A 110 8.20 -18.47 22.94
C ARG A 110 7.28 -19.68 22.98
N LEU A 111 6.05 -19.55 22.49
CA LEU A 111 5.04 -20.61 22.53
C LEU A 111 5.19 -21.66 21.43
N MET A 112 5.53 -21.23 20.21
CA MET A 112 5.52 -22.09 19.01
C MET A 112 6.91 -22.45 18.49
N GLY A 113 7.97 -21.93 19.12
CA GLY A 113 9.35 -22.04 18.66
C GLY A 113 9.64 -21.13 17.46
N GLU A 114 10.88 -21.18 16.98
CA GLU A 114 11.27 -20.39 15.80
C GLU A 114 10.75 -21.04 14.51
N ARG A 115 9.57 -20.60 14.06
CA ARG A 115 9.11 -20.88 12.70
C ARG A 115 9.55 -19.72 11.81
N GLY A 116 10.38 -20.00 10.81
CA GLY A 116 10.68 -19.03 9.76
C GLY A 116 9.38 -18.65 9.03
N ASP A 117 9.32 -17.44 8.49
CA ASP A 117 8.35 -17.20 7.42
C ASP A 117 8.79 -17.97 6.17
N HIS A 118 7.89 -18.17 5.21
CA HIS A 118 8.22 -18.87 3.95
C HIS A 118 9.29 -18.15 3.10
N PHE A 119 9.74 -16.96 3.50
CA PHE A 119 10.56 -16.03 2.71
C PHE A 119 11.99 -15.85 3.24
N GLY A 120 12.37 -16.46 4.37
CA GLY A 120 13.70 -16.28 4.95
C GLY A 120 14.20 -17.43 5.82
N ARG A 121 15.51 -17.39 6.12
CA ARG A 121 16.12 -18.31 7.09
C ARG A 121 15.64 -17.93 8.48
N VAL A 122 15.33 -18.93 9.30
CA VAL A 122 14.99 -18.77 10.72
C VAL A 122 15.93 -17.76 11.40
N GLY A 123 15.35 -16.77 12.08
CA GLY A 123 16.07 -15.72 12.81
C GLY A 123 16.39 -14.44 12.02
N GLN A 124 16.29 -14.42 10.69
CA GLN A 124 16.57 -13.22 9.86
C GLN A 124 15.35 -12.31 9.67
N ASN A 125 14.17 -12.83 9.98
CA ASN A 125 12.90 -12.15 9.84
C ASN A 125 11.90 -12.65 10.88
N ALA A 126 10.80 -11.91 11.03
CA ALA A 126 9.64 -12.34 11.79
C ALA A 126 8.37 -11.96 11.04
N ARG A 127 7.32 -12.77 11.25
CA ARG A 127 6.00 -12.52 10.70
C ARG A 127 4.95 -12.71 11.77
N LEU A 128 3.98 -11.80 11.80
CA LEU A 128 2.79 -11.92 12.63
C LEU A 128 1.56 -12.05 11.72
N TRP A 129 1.00 -13.26 11.65
CA TRP A 129 -0.26 -13.51 10.95
C TRP A 129 -1.44 -12.99 11.76
N ASN A 130 -2.50 -12.54 11.07
CA ASN A 130 -3.70 -12.00 11.72
C ASN A 130 -3.37 -10.88 12.73
N ALA A 131 -2.47 -9.97 12.35
CA ALA A 131 -2.00 -8.91 13.23
C ALA A 131 -3.14 -7.96 13.63
N HIS A 132 -4.16 -7.81 12.78
CA HIS A 132 -5.29 -6.92 13.02
C HIS A 132 -6.10 -7.33 14.25
N GLU A 133 -6.54 -8.59 14.31
CA GLU A 133 -7.27 -9.12 15.46
C GLU A 133 -6.38 -9.17 16.71
N LYS A 134 -5.14 -9.63 16.57
CA LYS A 134 -4.21 -9.74 17.71
C LYS A 134 -3.92 -8.38 18.34
N LEU A 135 -3.72 -7.33 17.53
CA LEU A 135 -3.57 -5.96 18.03
C LEU A 135 -4.83 -5.48 18.73
N CYS A 136 -6.01 -5.74 18.15
CA CYS A 136 -7.30 -5.38 18.74
C CYS A 136 -7.50 -6.01 20.14
N VAL A 137 -7.13 -7.29 20.29
CA VAL A 137 -7.26 -8.00 21.56
C VAL A 137 -6.20 -7.56 22.58
N ALA A 138 -4.96 -7.34 22.14
CA ALA A 138 -3.84 -6.99 23.04
C ALA A 138 -3.89 -5.54 23.53
N ASP A 139 -4.22 -4.59 22.64
CA ASP A 139 -4.31 -3.17 22.95
C ASP A 139 -5.43 -2.50 22.11
N PRO A 140 -6.68 -2.51 22.60
CA PRO A 140 -7.81 -1.92 21.90
C PRO A 140 -7.65 -0.42 21.59
N GLU A 141 -6.97 0.34 22.45
CA GLU A 141 -6.77 1.78 22.24
C GLU A 141 -5.78 2.03 21.12
N ALA A 142 -4.64 1.34 21.12
CA ALA A 142 -3.67 1.40 20.04
C ALA A 142 -4.31 0.93 18.73
N PHE A 143 -5.11 -0.14 18.76
CA PHE A 143 -5.85 -0.63 17.60
C PHE A 143 -6.75 0.46 16.99
N ILE A 144 -7.60 1.10 17.79
CA ILE A 144 -8.52 2.14 17.30
C ILE A 144 -7.73 3.30 16.69
N ARG A 145 -6.73 3.82 17.42
CA ARG A 145 -5.95 4.98 16.97
C ARG A 145 -5.11 4.67 15.73
N TYR A 146 -4.52 3.48 15.65
CA TYR A 146 -3.68 3.08 14.52
C TYR A 146 -4.48 2.89 13.23
N ASN A 147 -5.71 2.39 13.34
CA ASN A 147 -6.59 2.23 12.18
C ASN A 147 -7.42 3.50 11.86
N ALA A 148 -7.40 4.53 12.71
CA ALA A 148 -8.03 5.82 12.48
C ALA A 148 -7.17 6.73 11.58
N ILE A 149 -6.88 6.25 10.37
CA ILE A 149 -6.05 6.93 9.37
C ILE A 149 -6.91 7.28 8.14
N ASP A 150 -7.35 8.53 8.05
CA ASP A 150 -8.33 8.98 7.03
C ASP A 150 -7.91 8.66 5.60
N VAL A 151 -6.63 8.83 5.28
CA VAL A 151 -6.14 8.59 3.91
C VAL A 151 -6.28 7.12 3.48
N VAL A 152 -6.23 6.16 4.42
CA VAL A 152 -6.47 4.74 4.11
C VAL A 152 -7.95 4.49 3.87
N ASP A 153 -8.85 5.09 4.65
CA ASP A 153 -10.30 5.01 4.40
C ASP A 153 -10.65 5.60 3.04
N LEU A 154 -10.20 6.83 2.77
CA LEU A 154 -10.54 7.55 1.55
C LEU A 154 -10.01 6.86 0.28
N ILE A 155 -8.75 6.42 0.27
CA ILE A 155 -8.22 5.70 -0.90
C ILE A 155 -8.87 4.33 -1.09
N SER A 156 -9.16 3.62 0.00
CA SER A 156 -9.86 2.33 -0.07
C SER A 156 -11.26 2.50 -0.65
N ARG A 157 -11.98 3.57 -0.26
CA ARG A 157 -13.27 3.91 -0.84
C ARG A 157 -13.19 4.31 -2.31
N ALA A 158 -12.15 5.04 -2.70
CA ALA A 158 -11.92 5.46 -4.08
C ALA A 158 -11.74 4.24 -5.01
N TRP A 159 -11.09 3.19 -4.51
CA TRP A 159 -10.78 1.99 -5.30
C TRP A 159 -11.82 0.85 -5.17
N LEU A 160 -12.22 0.53 -3.94
CA LEU A 160 -13.04 -0.65 -3.61
C LEU A 160 -14.50 -0.30 -3.30
N GLY A 161 -14.81 0.99 -3.09
CA GLY A 161 -16.11 1.45 -2.63
C GLY A 161 -16.28 1.39 -1.10
N PRO A 162 -17.48 1.73 -0.59
CA PRO A 162 -17.72 2.00 0.84
C PRO A 162 -17.68 0.76 1.74
N LEU A 163 -17.63 -0.45 1.18
CA LEU A 163 -17.70 -1.71 1.92
C LEU A 163 -16.35 -2.46 1.93
N TYR A 164 -15.24 -1.74 1.79
CA TYR A 164 -13.92 -2.34 1.89
C TYR A 164 -13.71 -2.98 3.27
N GLN A 165 -12.82 -3.97 3.31
CA GLN A 165 -12.44 -4.67 4.54
C GLN A 165 -10.93 -4.58 4.73
N ILE A 166 -10.50 -4.52 5.99
CA ILE A 166 -9.07 -4.45 6.35
C ILE A 166 -8.63 -5.81 6.89
N THR A 167 -7.47 -6.25 6.41
CA THR A 167 -6.66 -7.28 7.06
C THR A 167 -5.23 -6.78 7.16
N THR A 168 -4.53 -7.13 8.23
CA THR A 168 -3.14 -6.72 8.43
C THR A 168 -2.26 -7.88 8.85
N GLN A 169 -1.03 -7.86 8.36
CA GLN A 169 0.03 -8.80 8.70
C GLN A 169 1.31 -8.00 8.89
N VAL A 170 2.13 -8.37 9.86
CA VAL A 170 3.42 -7.74 10.07
C VAL A 170 4.49 -8.58 9.44
N ASN A 171 5.37 -7.95 8.66
CA ASN A 171 6.61 -8.55 8.18
C ASN A 171 7.78 -7.70 8.67
N VAL A 172 8.71 -8.31 9.41
CA VAL A 172 9.92 -7.66 9.92
C VAL A 172 11.12 -8.30 9.26
N VAL A 173 11.96 -7.49 8.62
CA VAL A 173 13.29 -7.91 8.15
C VAL A 173 14.32 -7.33 9.11
N TYR A 174 15.03 -8.19 9.84
CA TYR A 174 16.05 -7.73 10.79
C TYR A 174 17.33 -7.32 10.07
N PRO A 175 18.23 -6.55 10.72
CA PRO A 175 19.55 -6.23 10.17
C PRO A 175 20.28 -7.48 9.66
N GLY A 176 20.77 -7.43 8.42
CA GLY A 176 21.41 -8.57 7.74
C GLY A 176 20.43 -9.51 7.01
N GLY A 177 19.12 -9.28 7.12
CA GLY A 177 18.11 -9.95 6.32
C GLY A 177 18.19 -9.59 4.84
N LYS A 178 17.77 -10.51 3.96
CA LYS A 178 17.77 -10.30 2.52
C LYS A 178 16.58 -9.45 2.08
N ALA A 179 16.74 -8.71 0.99
CA ALA A 179 15.63 -8.04 0.33
C ALA A 179 14.58 -9.06 -0.15
N GLN A 180 13.31 -8.67 -0.11
CA GLN A 180 12.24 -9.48 -0.69
C GLN A 180 12.35 -9.50 -2.21
N THR A 181 12.05 -10.64 -2.81
CA THR A 181 11.88 -10.76 -4.27
C THR A 181 10.64 -9.99 -4.70
N ALA A 182 10.71 -9.33 -5.86
CA ALA A 182 9.55 -8.64 -6.42
C ALA A 182 8.37 -9.61 -6.62
N HIS A 183 7.20 -9.20 -6.18
CA HIS A 183 5.93 -9.93 -6.28
C HIS A 183 4.77 -8.93 -6.42
N ARG A 184 3.59 -9.43 -6.81
CA ARG A 184 2.32 -8.69 -6.87
C ARG A 184 1.23 -9.55 -6.25
#